data_AF-A6MKG4-F1
#
_entry.id   AF-A6MKG4-F1
#
_cell.length_a   1.000
_cell.length_b   1.000
_cell.length_c   1.000
_cell.angle_alpha   90.00
_cell.angle_beta   90.00
_cell.angle_gamma   90.00
#
_symmetry.space_group_name_H-M   'P 1'
#
loop_
_entity.id
_entity.type
_entity.pdbx_description
1 polymer ?
#
loop_
_entity_poly.entity_id
_entity_poly.type
_entity_poly.pdbx_seq_one_letter_code
_entity_poly.pdbx_strand_id
1 'polypeptide(L)'
;CRDQIIFMVGRGYLSPDLSKISSNCPKAMRRLLSDCLKFQREERPLFPQILATIELLQRSLPKIERSASEPSLHRTQADELPACLLSAARLVP
;
A
#
# COMPACT_ATOMS: atom_id res chain seq x y z
N CYS A 1 12.41 -6.12 -29.52
CA CYS A 1 12.43 -5.83 -28.07
C CYS A 1 11.80 -6.94 -27.23
N ARG A 2 10.56 -7.38 -27.49
CA ARG A 2 9.90 -8.44 -26.71
C ARG A 2 10.66 -9.77 -26.70
N ASP A 3 11.12 -10.23 -27.87
CA ASP A 3 11.81 -11.53 -27.98
C ASP A 3 13.19 -11.53 -27.33
N GLN A 4 13.84 -10.36 -27.27
CA GLN A 4 15.10 -10.17 -26.55
C GLN A 4 14.91 -10.38 -25.04
N ILE A 5 13.84 -9.83 -24.45
CA ILE A 5 13.52 -10.03 -23.03
C ILE A 5 13.23 -11.51 -22.77
N ILE A 6 12.42 -12.16 -23.61
CA ILE A 6 12.10 -13.59 -23.47
C ILE A 6 13.38 -14.43 -23.48
N PHE A 7 14.27 -14.18 -24.43
CA PHE A 7 15.54 -14.89 -24.53
C PHE A 7 16.44 -14.66 -23.32
N MET A 8 16.67 -13.40 -22.94
CA MET A 8 17.58 -13.05 -21.84
C MET A 8 17.08 -13.58 -20.49
N VAL A 9 15.77 -13.48 -20.23
CA VAL A 9 15.16 -14.02 -19.00
C VAL A 9 15.16 -15.55 -19.03
N GLY A 10 14.79 -16.17 -20.15
CA GLY A 10 14.75 -17.63 -20.28
C GLY A 10 16.12 -18.30 -20.12
N ARG A 11 17.21 -17.59 -20.42
CA ARG A 11 18.60 -18.03 -20.20
C ARG A 11 19.16 -17.65 -18.82
N GLY A 12 18.44 -16.86 -18.03
CA GLY A 12 18.90 -16.36 -16.74
C GLY A 12 19.92 -15.21 -16.83
N TYR A 13 20.07 -14.57 -17.99
CA TYR A 13 20.99 -13.43 -18.17
C TYR A 13 20.40 -12.11 -17.68
N LEU A 14 19.07 -12.02 -17.57
CA LEU A 14 18.36 -10.84 -17.12
C LEU A 14 17.43 -11.19 -15.95
N SER A 15 17.55 -10.42 -14.87
CA SER A 15 16.64 -10.42 -13.73
C SER A 15 16.14 -9.00 -13.46
N PRO A 16 15.00 -8.82 -12.77
CA PRO A 16 14.56 -7.50 -12.34
C PRO A 16 15.62 -6.80 -11.48
N ASP A 17 15.82 -5.50 -11.71
CA ASP A 17 16.76 -4.68 -10.94
C ASP A 17 16.14 -4.24 -9.61
N LEU A 18 16.58 -4.87 -8.51
CA LEU A 18 16.09 -4.57 -7.17
C LEU A 18 16.63 -3.25 -6.59
N SER A 19 17.62 -2.62 -7.24
CA SER A 19 18.11 -1.28 -6.84
C SER A 19 17.04 -0.19 -7.03
N LYS A 20 16.06 -0.43 -7.91
CA LYS A 20 14.95 0.49 -8.20
C LYS A 20 13.86 0.51 -7.13
N ILE A 21 13.88 -0.42 -6.18
CA ILE A 21 12.90 -0.45 -5.09
C ILE A 21 13.15 0.75 -4.16
N SER A 22 12.09 1.44 -3.74
CA SER A 22 12.13 2.58 -2.81
C SER A 22 12.89 2.28 -1.52
N SER A 23 13.78 3.18 -1.10
CA SER A 23 14.59 3.07 0.13
C SER A 23 13.76 2.74 1.38
N ASN A 24 12.49 3.15 1.41
CA ASN A 24 11.57 2.91 2.52
C ASN A 24 11.01 1.48 2.58
N CYS A 25 11.29 0.64 1.57
CA CYS A 25 10.84 -0.74 1.55
C CYS A 25 11.56 -1.58 2.62
N PRO A 26 10.83 -2.26 3.52
CA PRO A 26 11.42 -3.10 4.57
C PRO A 26 12.40 -4.14 4.01
N LYS A 27 13.53 -4.36 4.69
CA LYS A 27 14.55 -5.34 4.27
C LYS A 27 13.96 -6.74 4.07
N ALA A 28 13.06 -7.17 4.95
CA ALA A 28 12.40 -8.46 4.84
C ALA A 28 11.42 -8.53 3.65
N MET A 29 10.77 -7.42 3.26
CA MET A 29 9.97 -7.36 2.03
C MET A 29 10.86 -7.44 0.78
N ARG A 30 12.00 -6.73 0.75
CA ARG A 30 12.99 -6.84 -0.34
C ARG A 30 13.54 -8.25 -0.47
N ARG A 31 13.81 -8.91 0.65
CA ARG A 31 14.26 -10.31 0.69
C ARG A 31 13.19 -11.26 0.14
N LEU A 32 11.94 -11.13 0.60
CA LEU A 32 10.83 -11.93 0.09
C LEU A 32 10.67 -11.78 -1.43
N LEU A 33 10.77 -10.55 -1.96
CA LEU A 33 10.75 -10.31 -3.40
C LEU A 33 11.91 -11.01 -4.12
N SER A 34 13.12 -10.94 -3.57
CA SER A 34 14.30 -11.64 -4.13
C SER A 34 14.12 -13.16 -4.14
N ASP A 35 13.51 -13.73 -3.09
CA ASP A 35 13.27 -15.17 -2.97
C ASP A 35 12.19 -15.62 -3.97
N CYS A 36 11.15 -14.80 -4.20
CA CYS A 36 10.13 -15.06 -5.22
C CYS A 36 10.61 -14.93 -6.67
N LEU A 37 11.73 -14.23 -6.90
CA LEU A 37 12.31 -13.98 -8.24
C LEU A 37 13.48 -14.91 -8.56
N LYS A 38 13.75 -15.94 -7.74
CA LYS A 38 14.78 -16.94 -8.03
C LYS A 38 14.53 -17.62 -9.37
N PHE A 39 15.61 -17.76 -10.15
CA PHE A 39 15.56 -18.37 -11.47
C PHE A 39 15.17 -19.86 -11.39
N GLN A 40 15.75 -20.58 -10.43
CA GLN A 40 15.37 -21.96 -10.13
C GLN A 40 14.02 -21.96 -9.40
N ARG A 41 13.04 -22.71 -9.90
CA ARG A 41 11.67 -22.71 -9.34
C ARG A 41 11.62 -23.35 -7.96
N GLU A 42 12.52 -24.29 -7.70
CA GLU A 42 12.64 -25.05 -6.46
C GLU A 42 13.14 -24.17 -5.30
N GLU A 43 13.83 -23.06 -5.61
CA GLU A 43 14.29 -22.09 -4.62
C GLU A 43 13.19 -21.09 -4.21
N ARG A 44 12.05 -21.05 -4.92
CA ARG A 44 10.98 -20.10 -4.65
C ARG A 44 10.09 -20.57 -3.50
N PRO A 45 9.71 -19.68 -2.57
CA PRO A 45 8.84 -20.05 -1.46
C PRO A 45 7.44 -20.40 -1.95
N LEU A 46 6.77 -21.30 -1.22
CA LEU A 46 5.36 -21.60 -1.44
C LEU A 46 4.47 -20.47 -0.90
N PHE A 47 3.28 -20.30 -1.47
CA PHE A 47 2.31 -19.28 -1.04
C PHE A 47 2.05 -19.23 0.47
N PRO A 48 1.93 -20.36 1.21
CA PRO A 48 1.78 -20.31 2.67
C PRO A 48 2.92 -19.57 3.38
N GLN A 49 4.17 -19.76 2.93
CA GLN A 49 5.34 -19.08 3.50
C GLN A 49 5.36 -17.60 3.12
N ILE A 50 4.98 -17.27 1.87
CA ILE A 50 4.86 -15.90 1.39
C ILE A 50 3.83 -15.14 2.24
N LEU A 51 2.64 -15.71 2.43
CA LEU A 51 1.56 -15.11 3.21
C LEU A 51 1.99 -14.87 4.65
N ALA A 52 2.55 -15.88 5.32
CA ALA A 52 3.03 -15.76 6.69
C ALA A 52 4.04 -14.61 6.86
N THR A 53 4.95 -14.46 5.89
CA THR A 53 5.95 -13.37 5.89
C THR A 53 5.29 -12.00 5.71
N ILE A 54 4.31 -11.88 4.79
CA ILE A 54 3.59 -10.63 4.54
C ILE A 54 2.77 -10.21 5.76
N GLU A 55 2.04 -11.12 6.39
CA GLU A 55 1.25 -10.81 7.58
C GLU A 55 2.14 -10.36 8.75
N LEU A 56 3.29 -11.01 8.95
CA LEU A 56 4.27 -10.60 9.95
C LEU A 56 4.76 -9.17 9.68
N LEU A 57 5.09 -8.87 8.43
CA LEU A 57 5.51 -7.53 8.02
C LEU A 57 4.41 -6.49 8.27
N GLN A 58 3.17 -6.80 7.92
CA GLN A 58 2.03 -5.91 8.12
C GLN A 58 1.80 -5.56 9.60
N ARG A 59 2.00 -6.52 10.51
CA ARG A 59 1.91 -6.28 11.97
C ARG A 59 3.06 -5.42 12.50
N SER A 60 4.23 -5.50 11.87
CA SER A 60 5.43 -4.74 12.27
C SER A 60 5.50 -3.32 11.70
N LEU A 61 4.79 -3.07 10.60
CA LEU A 61 4.76 -1.76 9.96
C LEU A 61 3.87 -0.82 10.78
N PRO A 62 4.27 0.46 10.93
CA PRO A 62 3.39 1.45 11.55
C PRO A 62 2.09 1.47 10.76
N LYS A 63 0.97 1.18 11.43
CA LYS A 63 -0.34 1.42 10.84
C LYS A 63 -0.37 2.91 10.51
N ILE A 64 -0.57 3.24 9.24
CA ILE A 64 -0.83 4.62 8.84
C ILE A 64 -2.17 4.95 9.48
N GLU A 65 -2.14 5.53 10.67
CA GLU A 65 -3.23 6.35 11.19
C GLU A 65 -3.36 7.46 10.15
N ARG A 66 -4.37 7.37 9.27
CA ARG A 66 -4.78 8.55 8.51
C ARG A 66 -4.95 9.65 9.54
N SER A 67 -4.34 10.81 9.25
CA SER A 67 -4.27 11.98 10.12
C SER A 67 -5.42 11.97 11.13
N ALA A 68 -5.10 11.95 12.42
CA ALA A 68 -6.10 12.13 13.46
C ALA A 68 -6.61 13.58 13.41
N SER A 69 -7.24 13.97 12.29
CA SER A 69 -8.29 14.99 12.35
C SER A 69 -9.24 14.48 13.41
N GLU A 70 -9.58 15.34 14.37
CA GLU A 70 -10.49 14.96 15.44
C GLU A 70 -11.69 14.25 14.82
N PRO A 71 -12.02 13.01 15.23
CA PRO A 71 -13.25 12.38 14.79
C PRO A 71 -14.35 13.36 15.18
N SER A 72 -15.05 13.92 14.20
CA SER A 72 -15.99 15.00 14.46
C SER A 72 -17.07 14.47 15.40
N LEU A 73 -16.95 14.83 16.69
CA LEU A 73 -17.94 14.54 17.71
C LEU A 73 -19.11 15.48 17.46
N HIS A 74 -19.92 15.21 16.43
CA HIS A 74 -21.28 15.74 16.38
C HIS A 74 -22.11 14.99 17.43
N ARG A 75 -21.84 15.31 18.70
CA ARG A 75 -22.77 15.06 19.78
C ARG A 75 -23.72 16.24 19.86
N THR A 76 -24.83 16.15 19.14
CA THR A 76 -26.06 16.85 19.53
C THR A 76 -27.24 16.01 19.05
N GLN A 77 -27.85 15.29 19.99
CA GLN A 77 -29.30 15.29 20.02
C GLN A 77 -29.71 16.74 20.24
N ALA A 78 -30.17 17.39 19.18
CA ALA A 78 -31.16 18.46 19.19
C ALA A 78 -31.38 18.84 17.72
N ASP A 79 -32.65 18.90 17.36
CA ASP A 79 -33.18 19.74 16.29
C ASP A 79 -32.45 21.09 16.17
N GLU A 80 -32.73 21.75 15.04
CA GLU A 80 -32.35 23.12 14.69
C GLU A 80 -31.06 23.26 13.84
N LEU A 81 -31.29 23.45 12.54
CA LEU A 81 -30.37 23.92 11.51
C LEU A 81 -29.50 25.12 11.98
N PRO A 82 -28.28 25.30 11.43
CA PRO A 82 -27.48 26.50 11.70
C PRO A 82 -28.26 27.78 11.33
N ALA A 83 -28.60 28.59 12.33
CA ALA A 83 -29.29 29.88 12.19
C ALA A 83 -28.58 30.87 11.24
N CYS A 84 -27.32 30.61 10.89
CA CYS A 84 -26.54 31.44 9.96
C CYS A 84 -26.98 31.33 8.49
N LEU A 85 -27.74 30.30 8.09
CA LEU A 85 -28.24 30.18 6.71
C LEU A 85 -29.64 30.78 6.51
N LEU A 86 -30.40 31.08 7.57
CA LEU A 86 -31.74 31.64 7.44
C LEU A 86 -31.77 33.15 7.16
N SER A 87 -30.71 33.89 7.48
CA SER A 87 -30.66 35.34 7.26
C SER A 87 -30.41 35.74 5.80
N ALA A 88 -29.94 34.81 4.95
CA ALA A 88 -29.61 35.09 3.55
C ALA A 88 -30.80 34.97 2.59
N ALA A 89 -31.97 34.48 3.04
CA ALA A 89 -33.14 34.25 2.17
C ALA A 89 -34.27 35.28 2.31
N ARG A 90 -34.09 36.33 3.12
CA ARG A 90 -35.08 37.42 3.23
C ARG A 90 -34.41 38.78 3.21
N LEU A 91 -33.92 39.22 2.04
CA LEU A 91 -33.72 40.63 1.68
C LEU A 91 -33.06 40.77 0.30
N VAL A 92 -33.83 40.69 -0.79
CA VAL A 92 -33.56 41.37 -2.07
C VAL A 92 -34.96 41.69 -2.69
N PRO A 93 -35.19 42.90 -3.25
CA PRO A 93 -36.46 43.64 -3.19
C PRO A 93 -37.56 43.19 -4.17
#